data_AF-A0A250X9C5-F1
#
_entry.id   AF-A0A250X9C5-F1
#
_cell.length_a   1.000
_cell.length_b   1.000
_cell.length_c   1.000
_cell.angle_alpha   90.00
_cell.angle_beta   90.00
_cell.angle_gamma   90.00
#
_symmetry.space_group_name_H-M   'P 1'
#
loop_
_entity.id
_entity.type
_entity.pdbx_description
1 polymer ?
#
loop_
_entity_poly.entity_id
_entity_poly.type
_entity_poly.pdbx_seq_one_letter_code
_entity_poly.pdbx_strand_id
1 'polypeptide(L)'
;MRTINATWPHKDHVLINAGMPGQSFHGYSQGICLDPILPSKPDLIILEHIPYLEAGAWGSIAREPCGKFLEVLLHRIRISTQSAMLPPAIILNMHQIVDFRSQDFKDALDCVQQREQCITKCSTLFMNLPGEKSDQSPQEMSTNEAAAHYGMISLSYSRLLQSIINKLPKQGNNITQCQVLPAVYEDTLNPSRGGELLLADLLVSQIVEAQLYLKLHQEEEDSTSPVDSTAVMPAPLRGARNKVPLIRCYGVELIVEATSATTDSSHEIGVEAGAGGMLMKVLRSDGWALEQEEGGKYRPGWVSTLPGSALWLSVDLQDMCPPGMQRSAQNTIRESMFLELTYLSSFEHMGMANVTCMSGCSCIPAVLDGHAPDHRIPVPRLIATRITSSVADDHCVVQVLVLGSSSSGEHKVKVTQLSVKTWVDMESLIPKASPEP
;
A
#
# COMPACT_ATOMS: atom_id res chain seq x y z
N MET A 1 0.14 6.54 -17.80
CA MET A 1 -0.34 7.91 -18.08
C MET A 1 -0.07 8.42 -19.47
N ARG A 2 1.17 8.38 -20.01
CA ARG A 2 1.39 8.77 -21.41
C ARG A 2 0.44 8.06 -22.36
N THR A 3 0.28 6.74 -22.19
CA THR A 3 -0.65 5.94 -22.98
C THR A 3 -2.12 6.34 -22.72
N ILE A 4 -2.53 6.53 -21.47
CA ILE A 4 -3.88 7.03 -21.13
C ILE A 4 -4.16 8.38 -21.81
N ASN A 5 -3.26 9.35 -21.72
CA ASN A 5 -3.43 10.67 -22.35
C ASN A 5 -3.38 10.60 -23.88
N ALA A 6 -2.67 9.63 -24.45
CA ALA A 6 -2.68 9.42 -25.89
C ALA A 6 -4.01 8.80 -26.36
N THR A 7 -4.57 7.86 -25.59
CA THR A 7 -5.83 7.19 -25.89
C THR A 7 -7.06 8.07 -25.58
N TRP A 8 -7.04 8.78 -24.46
CA TRP A 8 -8.07 9.71 -23.99
C TRP A 8 -7.43 11.05 -23.62
N PRO A 9 -7.20 11.95 -24.59
CA PRO A 9 -6.58 13.23 -24.30
C PRO A 9 -7.44 14.09 -23.40
N HIS A 10 -6.94 14.38 -22.20
CA HIS A 10 -7.54 15.33 -21.26
C HIS A 10 -6.44 16.13 -20.57
N LYS A 11 -6.59 17.44 -20.50
CA LYS A 11 -5.58 18.35 -19.92
C LYS A 11 -5.48 18.22 -18.40
N ASP A 12 -6.54 17.74 -17.76
CA ASP A 12 -6.65 17.68 -16.30
C ASP A 12 -6.45 16.26 -15.73
N HIS A 13 -5.92 15.32 -16.53
CA HIS A 13 -5.54 14.01 -16.00
C HIS A 13 -4.38 14.14 -15.01
N VAL A 14 -4.61 13.70 -13.77
CA VAL A 14 -3.60 13.68 -12.70
C VAL A 14 -3.16 12.25 -12.43
N LEU A 15 -1.85 12.03 -12.40
CA LEU A 15 -1.26 10.77 -11.93
C LEU A 15 -0.84 10.92 -10.47
N ILE A 16 -1.28 10.00 -9.65
CA ILE A 16 -0.82 9.86 -8.27
C ILE A 16 -0.19 8.48 -8.14
N ASN A 17 1.14 8.44 -7.95
CA ASN A 17 1.83 7.21 -7.59
C ASN A 17 1.89 7.11 -6.07
N ALA A 18 1.01 6.28 -5.49
CA ALA A 18 0.96 5.99 -4.06
C ALA A 18 1.71 4.70 -3.68
N GLY A 19 2.56 4.18 -4.58
CA GLY A 19 3.32 2.95 -4.37
C GLY A 19 4.38 3.08 -3.28
N MET A 20 4.30 2.23 -2.27
CA MET A 20 5.31 2.09 -1.22
C MET A 20 6.10 0.78 -1.37
N PRO A 21 7.44 0.86 -1.46
CA PRO A 21 8.28 -0.33 -1.61
C PRO A 21 8.09 -1.35 -0.48
N GLY A 22 7.98 -2.63 -0.86
CA GLY A 22 7.89 -3.75 0.09
C GLY A 22 6.56 -3.86 0.83
N GLN A 23 5.55 -3.07 0.48
CA GLN A 23 4.24 -3.10 1.12
C GLN A 23 3.30 -4.07 0.40
N SER A 24 2.63 -4.91 1.18
CA SER A 24 1.62 -5.85 0.70
C SER A 24 0.20 -5.29 0.92
N PHE A 25 -0.84 -5.99 0.46
CA PHE A 25 -2.22 -5.65 0.83
C PHE A 25 -2.44 -5.76 2.34
N HIS A 26 -1.76 -6.65 3.05
CA HIS A 26 -1.73 -6.60 4.50
C HIS A 26 -1.22 -5.24 5.00
N GLY A 27 -0.08 -4.77 4.49
CA GLY A 27 0.47 -3.45 4.84
C GLY A 27 -0.52 -2.32 4.55
N TYR A 28 -1.08 -2.28 3.34
CA TYR A 28 -2.06 -1.26 2.94
C TYR A 28 -3.36 -1.34 3.74
N SER A 29 -3.86 -2.55 4.02
CA SER A 29 -5.10 -2.75 4.74
C SER A 29 -4.96 -2.53 6.25
N GLN A 30 -3.80 -2.80 6.84
CA GLN A 30 -3.63 -2.79 8.30
C GLN A 30 -2.80 -1.64 8.85
N GLY A 31 -1.76 -1.15 8.17
CA GLY A 31 -0.78 -0.24 8.78
C GLY A 31 -0.67 1.12 8.08
N ILE A 32 -0.94 1.17 6.79
CA ILE A 32 -0.79 2.38 5.99
C ILE A 32 -2.01 3.28 6.11
N CYS A 33 -1.77 4.58 6.06
CA CYS A 33 -2.77 5.63 6.01
C CYS A 33 -3.18 5.86 4.56
N LEU A 34 -4.45 5.60 4.26
CA LEU A 34 -4.97 5.81 2.92
C LEU A 34 -5.36 7.27 2.68
N ASP A 35 -5.89 7.96 3.70
CA ASP A 35 -6.36 9.34 3.57
C ASP A 35 -5.31 10.32 3.00
N PRO A 36 -4.03 10.28 3.41
CA PRO A 36 -3.04 11.21 2.86
C PRO A 36 -2.50 10.80 1.48
N ILE A 37 -2.70 9.55 1.05
CA ILE A 37 -2.15 9.03 -0.22
C ILE A 37 -3.19 8.97 -1.34
N LEU A 38 -4.47 8.84 -0.98
CA LEU A 38 -5.56 8.82 -1.94
C LEU A 38 -6.11 10.24 -2.10
N PRO A 39 -6.35 10.70 -3.34
CA PRO A 39 -7.11 11.92 -3.53
C PRO A 39 -8.52 11.73 -2.95
N SER A 40 -9.18 12.81 -2.55
CA SER A 40 -10.54 12.74 -1.99
C SER A 40 -11.58 12.18 -2.97
N LYS A 41 -11.30 12.28 -4.28
CA LYS A 41 -12.18 11.86 -5.38
C LYS A 41 -11.35 11.19 -6.48
N PRO A 42 -10.85 9.96 -6.25
CA PRO A 42 -10.18 9.22 -7.31
C PRO A 42 -11.22 8.71 -8.31
N ASP A 43 -10.95 8.84 -9.61
CA ASP A 43 -11.78 8.23 -10.65
C ASP A 43 -11.38 6.77 -10.91
N LEU A 44 -10.07 6.50 -10.88
CA LEU A 44 -9.46 5.21 -11.14
C LEU A 44 -8.36 4.93 -10.12
N ILE A 45 -8.41 3.75 -9.49
CA ILE A 45 -7.36 3.22 -8.63
C ILE A 45 -6.81 1.94 -9.26
N ILE A 46 -5.49 1.90 -9.45
CA ILE A 46 -4.79 0.67 -9.85
C ILE A 46 -4.13 0.10 -8.60
N LEU A 47 -4.62 -1.05 -8.15
CA LEU A 47 -4.02 -1.79 -7.04
C LEU A 47 -3.01 -2.79 -7.61
N GLU A 48 -1.73 -2.51 -7.42
CA GLU A 48 -0.68 -3.47 -7.74
C GLU A 48 -0.49 -4.44 -6.57
N HIS A 49 -0.78 -5.71 -6.81
CA HIS A 49 -0.59 -6.79 -5.86
C HIS A 49 0.61 -7.62 -6.27
N ILE A 50 1.48 -7.86 -5.29
CA ILE A 50 2.62 -8.73 -5.44
C ILE A 50 2.42 -9.90 -4.45
N PRO A 51 1.81 -11.03 -4.87
CA PRO A 51 1.36 -12.10 -3.98
C PRO A 51 2.44 -12.67 -3.06
N TYR A 52 3.72 -12.62 -3.46
CA TYR A 52 4.80 -13.17 -2.64
C TYR A 52 5.08 -12.33 -1.39
N LEU A 53 4.80 -11.02 -1.41
CA LEU A 53 4.96 -10.15 -0.22
C LEU A 53 4.04 -10.62 0.91
N GLU A 54 2.90 -11.23 0.57
CA GLU A 54 1.97 -11.81 1.55
C GLU A 54 2.41 -13.17 2.07
N ALA A 55 3.10 -13.96 1.24
CA ALA A 55 3.53 -15.29 1.63
C ALA A 55 4.64 -15.23 2.69
N GLY A 56 5.62 -14.33 2.52
CA GLY A 56 6.89 -14.36 3.26
C GLY A 56 6.93 -13.63 4.60
N ALA A 57 6.10 -12.60 4.79
CA ALA A 57 6.42 -11.59 5.77
C ALA A 57 6.03 -11.92 7.22
N TRP A 58 5.23 -12.96 7.52
CA TRP A 58 4.56 -13.03 8.84
C TRP A 58 4.30 -14.42 9.46
N GLY A 59 5.16 -15.42 9.25
CA GLY A 59 5.06 -16.69 10.00
C GLY A 59 3.67 -17.35 9.97
N SER A 60 3.04 -17.56 11.13
CA SER A 60 1.71 -18.18 11.26
C SER A 60 0.55 -17.42 10.59
N ILE A 61 0.73 -16.13 10.26
CA ILE A 61 -0.24 -15.29 9.54
C ILE A 61 -0.27 -15.62 8.04
N ALA A 62 0.75 -16.31 7.50
CA ALA A 62 0.79 -16.76 6.11
C ALA A 62 -0.34 -17.75 5.72
N ARG A 63 -1.17 -18.17 6.69
CA ARG A 63 -2.38 -18.97 6.45
C ARG A 63 -3.60 -18.14 6.11
N GLU A 64 -3.59 -16.82 6.38
CA GLU A 64 -4.73 -15.99 6.01
C GLU A 64 -4.73 -15.76 4.49
N PRO A 65 -5.86 -16.02 3.82
CA PRO A 65 -5.93 -15.94 2.38
C PRO A 65 -5.92 -14.46 1.93
N CYS A 66 -5.01 -14.08 1.01
CA CYS A 66 -4.75 -12.69 0.57
C CYS A 66 -6.01 -11.88 0.22
N GLY A 67 -7.02 -12.52 -0.37
CA GLY A 67 -8.32 -11.91 -0.64
C GLY A 67 -8.92 -11.23 0.58
N LYS A 68 -8.70 -11.73 1.80
CA LYS A 68 -9.18 -11.08 3.04
C LYS A 68 -8.57 -9.69 3.24
N PHE A 69 -7.27 -9.54 2.98
CA PHE A 69 -6.61 -8.22 3.08
C PHE A 69 -7.06 -7.29 1.97
N LEU A 70 -7.28 -7.81 0.76
CA LEU A 70 -7.91 -7.04 -0.31
C LEU A 70 -9.31 -6.56 0.11
N GLU A 71 -10.17 -7.43 0.66
CA GLU A 71 -11.48 -7.02 1.16
C GLU A 71 -11.38 -5.89 2.18
N VAL A 72 -10.54 -6.03 3.20
CA VAL A 72 -10.33 -4.97 4.19
C VAL A 72 -9.85 -3.68 3.52
N LEU A 73 -8.91 -3.77 2.58
CA LEU A 73 -8.41 -2.61 1.83
C LEU A 73 -9.52 -1.91 1.03
N LEU A 74 -10.36 -2.66 0.32
CA LEU A 74 -11.47 -2.10 -0.47
C LEU A 74 -12.47 -1.34 0.41
N HIS A 75 -12.81 -1.90 1.57
CA HIS A 75 -13.67 -1.21 2.54
C HIS A 75 -13.02 0.07 3.07
N ARG A 76 -11.71 0.05 3.34
CA ARG A 76 -10.99 1.26 3.76
C ARG A 76 -10.93 2.32 2.66
N ILE A 77 -10.66 1.93 1.42
CA ILE A 77 -10.71 2.84 0.26
C ILE A 77 -12.08 3.50 0.21
N ARG A 78 -13.16 2.73 0.29
CA ARG A 78 -14.52 3.27 0.28
C ARG A 78 -14.79 4.28 1.39
N ILE A 79 -14.35 4.00 2.62
CA ILE A 79 -14.47 4.94 3.74
C ILE A 79 -13.71 6.24 3.44
N SER A 80 -12.50 6.11 2.89
CA SER A 80 -11.63 7.25 2.56
C SER A 80 -12.22 8.08 1.42
N THR A 81 -12.92 7.46 0.47
CA THR A 81 -13.51 8.09 -0.72
C THR A 81 -15.02 8.33 -0.61
N GLN A 82 -15.60 8.24 0.59
CA GLN A 82 -17.06 8.35 0.79
C GLN A 82 -17.65 9.70 0.35
N SER A 83 -16.81 10.73 0.21
CA SER A 83 -17.21 12.06 -0.26
C SER A 83 -17.27 12.18 -1.79
N ALA A 84 -16.79 11.17 -2.53
CA ALA A 84 -16.88 11.14 -3.97
C ALA A 84 -18.31 10.86 -4.42
N MET A 85 -18.74 11.52 -5.50
CA MET A 85 -20.08 11.33 -6.07
C MET A 85 -20.26 9.90 -6.60
N LEU A 86 -19.18 9.32 -7.12
CA LEU A 86 -19.12 7.95 -7.62
C LEU A 86 -17.95 7.23 -6.93
N PRO A 87 -18.08 5.93 -6.64
CA PRO A 87 -16.94 5.14 -6.19
C PRO A 87 -15.88 5.07 -7.30
N PRO A 88 -14.58 5.03 -6.96
CA PRO A 88 -13.53 4.85 -7.97
C PRO A 88 -13.70 3.51 -8.70
N ALA A 89 -13.40 3.49 -9.99
CA ALA A 89 -13.11 2.24 -10.67
C ALA A 89 -11.81 1.65 -10.10
N ILE A 90 -11.79 0.35 -9.80
CA ILE A 90 -10.61 -0.31 -9.23
C ILE A 90 -10.16 -1.43 -10.16
N ILE A 91 -8.92 -1.33 -10.64
CA ILE A 91 -8.25 -2.39 -11.41
C ILE A 91 -7.21 -3.04 -10.51
N LEU A 92 -7.31 -4.36 -10.37
CA LEU A 92 -6.32 -5.15 -9.67
C LEU A 92 -5.29 -5.68 -10.68
N ASN A 93 -4.03 -5.26 -10.55
CA ASN A 93 -2.93 -5.84 -11.31
C ASN A 93 -2.12 -6.76 -10.40
N MET A 94 -1.96 -8.02 -10.77
CA MET A 94 -1.21 -9.00 -9.97
C MET A 94 0.06 -9.42 -10.69
N HIS A 95 1.13 -9.50 -9.91
CA HIS A 95 2.44 -9.81 -10.43
C HIS A 95 3.17 -10.89 -9.61
N GLN A 96 3.36 -12.08 -10.20
CA GLN A 96 4.20 -13.14 -9.61
C GLN A 96 4.92 -13.98 -10.68
N ILE A 97 6.20 -13.76 -10.91
CA ILE A 97 6.99 -14.60 -11.83
C ILE A 97 7.43 -15.90 -11.16
N VAL A 98 7.94 -15.79 -9.93
CA VAL A 98 8.59 -16.85 -9.15
C VAL A 98 8.22 -16.76 -7.68
N ASP A 99 8.23 -17.90 -6.99
CA ASP A 99 8.25 -17.93 -5.53
C ASP A 99 9.64 -17.49 -5.04
N PHE A 100 9.72 -16.41 -4.27
CA PHE A 100 10.98 -15.89 -3.73
C PHE A 100 11.77 -16.88 -2.86
N ARG A 101 11.12 -17.96 -2.39
CA ARG A 101 11.77 -19.03 -1.63
C ARG A 101 12.33 -20.14 -2.49
N SER A 102 11.94 -20.21 -3.76
CA SER A 102 12.41 -21.29 -4.63
C SER A 102 13.91 -21.13 -4.90
N GLN A 103 14.59 -22.26 -5.12
CA GLN A 103 15.98 -22.21 -5.57
C GLN A 103 16.07 -21.51 -6.95
N ASP A 104 15.07 -21.70 -7.81
CA ASP A 104 14.95 -21.01 -9.10
C ASP A 104 15.00 -19.49 -8.96
N PHE A 105 14.43 -18.92 -7.88
CA PHE A 105 14.52 -17.48 -7.61
C PHE A 105 15.96 -17.04 -7.34
N LYS A 106 16.69 -17.76 -6.49
CA LYS A 106 18.09 -17.45 -6.17
C LYS A 106 18.96 -17.55 -7.41
N ASP A 107 18.76 -18.62 -8.17
CA ASP A 107 19.54 -18.88 -9.37
C ASP A 107 19.23 -17.84 -10.46
N ALA A 108 17.97 -17.43 -10.63
CA ALA A 108 17.57 -16.36 -11.53
C ALA A 108 18.14 -14.99 -11.10
N LEU A 109 18.14 -14.69 -9.81
CA LEU A 109 18.73 -13.45 -9.26
C LEU A 109 20.23 -13.40 -9.53
N ASP A 110 20.96 -14.48 -9.24
CA ASP A 110 22.40 -14.61 -9.51
C ASP A 110 22.69 -14.44 -11.01
N CYS A 111 21.82 -15.00 -11.87
CA CYS A 111 21.92 -14.87 -13.33
C CYS A 111 21.74 -13.41 -13.77
N VAL A 112 20.69 -12.73 -13.31
CA VAL A 112 20.43 -11.34 -13.70
C VAL A 112 21.54 -10.39 -13.24
N GLN A 113 22.10 -10.62 -12.04
CA GLN A 113 23.25 -9.87 -11.53
C GLN A 113 24.54 -10.14 -12.33
N GLN A 114 24.68 -11.31 -12.95
CA GLN A 114 25.86 -11.74 -13.70
C GLN A 114 25.54 -11.93 -15.19
N ARG A 115 25.05 -10.87 -15.86
CA ARG A 115 24.56 -10.88 -17.27
C ARG A 115 25.40 -11.72 -18.24
N GLU A 116 26.73 -11.61 -18.21
CA GLU A 116 27.62 -12.36 -19.11
C GLU A 116 27.60 -13.87 -18.86
N GLN A 117 27.56 -14.30 -17.59
CA GLN A 117 27.43 -15.71 -17.23
C GLN A 117 26.02 -16.23 -17.51
N CYS A 118 25.03 -15.35 -17.42
CA CYS A 118 23.65 -15.71 -17.65
C CYS A 118 23.42 -16.22 -19.07
N ILE A 119 23.98 -15.56 -20.09
CA ILE A 119 23.84 -15.96 -21.49
C ILE A 119 24.27 -17.42 -21.73
N THR A 120 25.24 -17.93 -20.97
CA THR A 120 25.77 -19.31 -21.13
C THR A 120 25.09 -20.35 -20.23
N LYS A 121 24.50 -19.94 -19.08
CA LYS A 121 23.87 -20.85 -18.10
C LYS A 121 22.33 -20.83 -18.10
N CYS A 122 21.72 -19.89 -18.80
CA CYS A 122 20.32 -19.56 -18.60
C CYS A 122 19.31 -20.61 -19.12
N SER A 123 19.72 -21.55 -19.97
CA SER A 123 18.78 -22.47 -20.63
C SER A 123 18.05 -23.44 -19.71
N THR A 124 18.39 -23.59 -18.42
CA THR A 124 17.65 -24.43 -17.48
C THR A 124 16.92 -23.64 -16.40
N LEU A 125 17.46 -22.49 -15.98
CA LEU A 125 16.96 -21.70 -14.85
C LEU A 125 15.65 -20.95 -15.16
N PHE A 126 15.43 -20.63 -16.44
CA PHE A 126 14.26 -19.84 -16.86
C PHE A 126 13.22 -20.65 -17.66
N MET A 127 13.52 -21.91 -18.02
CA MET A 127 12.64 -22.80 -18.81
C MET A 127 11.22 -22.90 -18.26
N ASN A 128 11.08 -22.77 -16.95
CA ASN A 128 9.84 -22.94 -16.22
C ASN A 128 9.24 -21.61 -15.77
N LEU A 129 9.71 -20.45 -16.27
CA LEU A 129 9.21 -19.15 -15.85
C LEU A 129 8.27 -18.50 -16.88
N PRO A 130 7.17 -17.86 -16.42
CA PRO A 130 6.61 -17.99 -15.08
C PRO A 130 6.08 -19.42 -14.86
N GLY A 131 6.19 -19.93 -13.63
CA GLY A 131 5.80 -21.30 -13.28
C GLY A 131 4.44 -21.69 -13.86
N GLU A 132 4.27 -22.92 -14.36
CA GLU A 132 3.02 -23.44 -14.96
C GLU A 132 1.75 -23.25 -14.09
N LYS A 133 1.91 -22.83 -12.82
CA LYS A 133 0.87 -22.61 -11.83
C LYS A 133 1.03 -21.31 -11.05
N SER A 134 1.80 -20.33 -11.56
CA SER A 134 1.96 -19.05 -10.88
C SER A 134 0.62 -18.35 -10.67
N ASP A 135 -0.28 -18.44 -11.65
CA ASP A 135 -1.65 -17.91 -11.61
C ASP A 135 -2.63 -18.73 -10.75
N GLN A 136 -2.20 -19.93 -10.35
CA GLN A 136 -2.92 -20.83 -9.45
C GLN A 136 -2.34 -20.80 -8.04
N SER A 137 -1.50 -19.80 -7.72
CA SER A 137 -1.08 -19.62 -6.34
C SER A 137 -2.33 -19.40 -5.47
N PRO A 138 -2.43 -20.02 -4.28
CA PRO A 138 -3.56 -19.79 -3.38
C PRO A 138 -3.80 -18.31 -3.09
N GLN A 139 -2.74 -17.51 -3.09
CA GLN A 139 -2.77 -16.07 -2.92
C GLN A 139 -3.44 -15.36 -4.11
N GLU A 140 -3.03 -15.67 -5.34
CA GLU A 140 -3.62 -15.08 -6.55
C GLU A 140 -5.08 -15.52 -6.72
N MET A 141 -5.40 -16.81 -6.56
CA MET A 141 -6.78 -17.31 -6.64
C MET A 141 -7.69 -16.65 -5.61
N SER A 142 -7.23 -16.56 -4.37
CA SER A 142 -7.94 -15.89 -3.28
C SER A 142 -8.19 -14.40 -3.55
N THR A 143 -7.24 -13.74 -4.19
CA THR A 143 -7.35 -12.32 -4.55
C THR A 143 -8.31 -12.12 -5.74
N ASN A 144 -8.24 -13.00 -6.75
CA ASN A 144 -9.18 -13.04 -7.87
C ASN A 144 -10.62 -13.29 -7.42
N GLU A 145 -10.82 -14.21 -6.49
CA GLU A 145 -12.13 -14.52 -5.92
C GLU A 145 -12.74 -13.27 -5.24
N ALA A 146 -11.93 -12.57 -4.44
CA ALA A 146 -12.35 -11.31 -3.84
C ALA A 146 -12.62 -10.24 -4.92
N ALA A 147 -11.71 -10.03 -5.88
CA ALA A 147 -11.92 -9.06 -6.95
C ALA A 147 -13.22 -9.31 -7.73
N ALA A 148 -13.48 -10.56 -8.12
CA ALA A 148 -14.70 -10.96 -8.82
C ALA A 148 -15.96 -10.69 -7.98
N HIS A 149 -15.91 -10.98 -6.67
CA HIS A 149 -17.02 -10.71 -5.75
C HIS A 149 -17.37 -9.22 -5.69
N TYR A 150 -16.39 -8.32 -5.74
CA TYR A 150 -16.61 -6.86 -5.77
C TYR A 150 -16.77 -6.29 -7.19
N GLY A 151 -16.91 -7.12 -8.23
CA GLY A 151 -17.09 -6.67 -9.61
C GLY A 151 -15.87 -5.95 -10.20
N MET A 152 -14.68 -6.24 -9.70
CA MET A 152 -13.43 -5.61 -10.14
C MET A 152 -12.81 -6.35 -11.32
N ILE A 153 -12.08 -5.62 -12.16
CA ILE A 153 -11.21 -6.21 -13.19
C ILE A 153 -9.92 -6.65 -12.49
N SER A 154 -9.55 -7.92 -12.66
CA SER A 154 -8.26 -8.46 -12.21
C SER A 154 -7.40 -8.93 -13.37
N LEU A 155 -6.14 -8.51 -13.38
CA LEU A 155 -5.16 -8.81 -14.41
C LEU A 155 -4.01 -9.61 -13.80
N SER A 156 -3.53 -10.60 -14.53
CA SER A 156 -2.38 -11.41 -14.14
C SER A 156 -1.26 -11.23 -15.15
N TYR A 157 -0.21 -10.54 -14.75
CA TYR A 157 0.95 -10.33 -15.64
C TYR A 157 1.66 -11.64 -15.98
N SER A 158 1.62 -12.60 -15.06
CA SER A 158 2.24 -13.92 -15.24
C SER A 158 1.63 -14.66 -16.42
N ARG A 159 0.30 -14.58 -16.61
CA ARG A 159 -0.38 -15.15 -17.79
C ARG A 159 0.06 -14.48 -19.10
N LEU A 160 0.23 -13.16 -19.09
CA LEU A 160 0.74 -12.42 -20.26
C LEU A 160 2.16 -12.88 -20.61
N LEU A 161 3.05 -12.93 -19.62
CA LEU A 161 4.43 -13.39 -19.81
C LEU A 161 4.50 -14.83 -20.33
N GLN A 162 3.71 -15.75 -19.76
CA GLN A 162 3.55 -17.11 -20.28
C GLN A 162 3.13 -17.12 -21.75
N SER A 163 2.15 -16.28 -22.12
CA SER A 163 1.67 -16.18 -23.49
C SER A 163 2.75 -15.69 -24.47
N ILE A 164 3.54 -14.69 -24.06
CA ILE A 164 4.67 -14.18 -24.85
C ILE A 164 5.71 -15.28 -25.02
N ILE A 165 6.14 -15.89 -23.91
CA ILE A 165 7.16 -16.95 -23.87
C ILE A 165 6.77 -18.15 -24.74
N ASN A 166 5.51 -18.60 -24.65
CA ASN A 166 4.99 -19.72 -25.44
C ASN A 166 4.87 -19.42 -26.94
N LYS A 167 4.85 -18.14 -27.33
CA LYS A 167 4.78 -17.70 -28.73
C LYS A 167 6.16 -17.51 -29.37
N LEU A 168 7.23 -17.27 -28.60
CA LEU A 168 8.58 -17.01 -29.12
C LEU A 168 9.09 -18.09 -30.10
N PRO A 169 9.01 -19.40 -29.79
CA PRO A 169 9.56 -20.43 -30.67
C PRO A 169 8.84 -20.51 -32.02
N LYS A 170 7.59 -20.03 -32.10
CA LYS A 170 6.73 -20.15 -33.29
C LYS A 170 7.02 -19.09 -34.35
N GLN A 171 7.76 -18.02 -34.01
CA GLN A 171 7.99 -16.89 -34.91
C GLN A 171 9.26 -17.02 -35.77
N GLY A 172 9.97 -18.15 -35.72
CA GLY A 172 11.21 -18.35 -36.50
C GLY A 172 12.40 -17.50 -36.05
N ASN A 173 12.22 -16.71 -34.99
CA ASN A 173 13.29 -15.95 -34.35
C ASN A 173 13.92 -16.81 -33.25
N ASN A 174 15.25 -16.92 -33.23
CA ASN A 174 16.01 -17.61 -32.18
C ASN A 174 16.03 -16.84 -30.85
N ILE A 175 14.95 -16.12 -30.52
CA ILE A 175 14.84 -15.40 -29.25
C ILE A 175 14.49 -16.43 -28.17
N THR A 176 15.40 -16.59 -27.23
CA THR A 176 15.24 -17.50 -26.08
C THR A 176 14.53 -16.78 -24.94
N GLN A 177 13.88 -17.54 -24.04
CA GLN A 177 13.29 -16.99 -22.81
C GLN A 177 14.32 -16.18 -21.99
N CYS A 178 15.57 -16.61 -22.04
CA CYS A 178 16.75 -15.98 -21.46
C CYS A 178 17.07 -14.58 -21.98
N GLN A 179 16.63 -14.25 -23.19
CA GLN A 179 16.77 -12.91 -23.75
C GLN A 179 15.56 -12.05 -23.41
N VAL A 180 14.38 -12.66 -23.28
CA VAL A 180 13.14 -11.92 -22.98
C VAL A 180 13.07 -11.51 -21.52
N LEU A 181 13.34 -12.42 -20.59
CA LEU A 181 13.14 -12.11 -19.16
C LEU A 181 14.04 -10.97 -18.67
N PRO A 182 15.36 -10.94 -18.93
CA PRO A 182 16.20 -9.79 -18.59
C PRO A 182 15.87 -8.50 -19.36
N ALA A 183 15.17 -8.60 -20.50
CA ALA A 183 14.68 -7.43 -21.21
C ALA A 183 13.41 -6.85 -20.57
N VAL A 184 12.66 -7.66 -19.83
CA VAL A 184 11.41 -7.29 -19.15
C VAL A 184 11.64 -7.02 -17.66
N TYR A 185 12.75 -7.48 -17.08
CA TYR A 185 13.04 -7.45 -15.65
C TYR A 185 14.47 -6.98 -15.32
N GLU A 186 14.60 -6.07 -14.34
CA GLU A 186 15.90 -5.67 -13.75
C GLU A 186 16.41 -6.72 -12.76
N ASP A 187 15.50 -7.41 -12.09
CA ASP A 187 15.73 -8.54 -11.21
C ASP A 187 14.48 -9.44 -11.20
N THR A 188 14.44 -10.46 -10.35
CA THR A 188 13.32 -11.42 -10.31
C THR A 188 11.96 -10.83 -9.88
N LEU A 189 11.93 -9.57 -9.46
CA LEU A 189 10.78 -8.89 -8.87
C LEU A 189 10.41 -7.60 -9.61
N ASN A 190 11.41 -6.80 -9.96
CA ASN A 190 11.26 -5.45 -10.45
C ASN A 190 11.28 -5.44 -11.99
N PRO A 191 10.20 -4.99 -12.64
CA PRO A 191 10.19 -4.88 -14.09
C PRO A 191 11.26 -3.87 -14.55
N SER A 192 11.93 -4.19 -15.65
CA SER A 192 12.73 -3.23 -16.39
C SER A 192 11.84 -2.21 -17.06
N ARG A 193 12.44 -1.20 -17.68
CA ARG A 193 11.69 -0.25 -18.50
C ARG A 193 10.83 -0.92 -19.58
N GLY A 194 11.29 -2.03 -20.14
CA GLY A 194 10.52 -2.82 -21.11
C GLY A 194 9.31 -3.51 -20.48
N GLY A 195 9.47 -4.04 -19.27
CA GLY A 195 8.37 -4.64 -18.51
C GLY A 195 7.35 -3.62 -18.00
N GLU A 196 7.80 -2.44 -17.56
CA GLU A 196 6.91 -1.33 -17.19
C GLU A 196 6.01 -0.91 -18.36
N LEU A 197 6.57 -0.83 -19.57
CA LEU A 197 5.82 -0.49 -20.78
C LEU A 197 4.82 -1.59 -21.14
N LEU A 198 5.23 -2.86 -21.06
CA LEU A 198 4.35 -3.99 -21.33
C LEU A 198 3.18 -4.07 -20.33
N LEU A 199 3.44 -3.78 -19.05
CA LEU A 199 2.39 -3.64 -18.02
C LEU A 199 1.43 -2.49 -18.33
N ALA A 200 1.96 -1.33 -18.72
CA ALA A 200 1.15 -0.18 -19.09
C ALA A 200 0.26 -0.47 -20.31
N ASP A 201 0.80 -1.16 -21.32
CA ASP A 201 0.05 -1.55 -22.52
C ASP A 201 -1.06 -2.55 -22.19
N LEU A 202 -0.80 -3.53 -21.33
CA LEU A 202 -1.83 -4.46 -20.84
C LEU A 202 -2.98 -3.72 -20.16
N LEU A 203 -2.65 -2.80 -19.24
CA LEU A 203 -3.65 -1.99 -18.53
C LEU A 203 -4.51 -1.17 -19.48
N VAL A 204 -3.88 -0.48 -20.44
CA VAL A 204 -4.61 0.37 -21.40
C VAL A 204 -5.47 -0.48 -22.32
N SER A 205 -4.97 -1.62 -22.80
CA SER A 205 -5.74 -2.54 -23.65
C SER A 205 -7.04 -2.97 -22.96
N GLN A 206 -6.98 -3.22 -21.64
CA GLN A 206 -8.14 -3.64 -20.86
C GLN A 206 -9.15 -2.51 -20.67
N ILE A 207 -8.68 -1.27 -20.45
CA ILE A 207 -9.57 -0.10 -20.37
C ILE A 207 -10.24 0.17 -21.74
N VAL A 208 -9.49 0.03 -22.84
CA VAL A 208 -10.05 0.17 -24.21
C VAL A 208 -11.11 -0.88 -24.48
N GLU A 209 -10.86 -2.15 -24.11
CA GLU A 209 -11.81 -3.25 -24.27
C GLU A 209 -13.09 -3.00 -23.46
N ALA A 210 -12.96 -2.57 -22.19
CA ALA A 210 -14.10 -2.21 -21.34
C ALA A 210 -14.91 -1.06 -21.93
N GLN A 211 -14.25 -0.03 -22.49
CA GLN A 211 -14.92 1.07 -23.16
C GLN A 211 -15.69 0.61 -24.40
N LEU A 212 -15.10 -0.28 -25.20
CA LEU A 212 -15.78 -0.86 -26.38
C LEU A 212 -17.02 -1.65 -25.96
N TYR A 213 -16.89 -2.46 -24.91
CA TYR A 213 -18.00 -3.24 -24.37
C TYR A 213 -19.16 -2.33 -23.94
N LEU A 214 -18.87 -1.26 -23.20
CA LEU A 214 -19.89 -0.28 -22.78
C LEU A 214 -20.59 0.37 -23.97
N LYS A 215 -19.85 0.79 -25.01
CA LYS A 215 -20.46 1.38 -26.21
C LYS A 215 -21.42 0.43 -26.91
N LEU A 216 -21.04 -0.85 -27.02
CA LEU A 216 -21.88 -1.87 -27.66
C LEU A 216 -23.18 -2.13 -26.89
N HIS A 217 -23.19 -2.01 -25.55
CA HIS A 217 -24.38 -2.30 -24.74
C HIS A 217 -25.26 -1.05 -24.50
N GLN A 218 -24.69 0.16 -24.53
CA GLN A 218 -25.45 1.40 -24.46
C GLN A 218 -26.44 1.54 -25.62
N GLU A 219 -26.08 1.05 -26.81
CA GLU A 219 -26.97 1.04 -27.97
C GLU A 219 -28.19 0.10 -27.80
N GLU A 220 -28.11 -0.89 -26.91
CA GLU A 220 -29.22 -1.81 -26.62
C GLU A 220 -30.15 -1.31 -25.49
N GLU A 221 -29.60 -0.58 -24.50
CA GLU A 221 -30.31 -0.16 -23.28
C GLU A 221 -31.14 1.12 -23.41
N ASP A 222 -31.04 1.88 -24.52
CA ASP A 222 -31.85 3.09 -24.80
C ASP A 222 -33.38 2.84 -24.81
N SER A 223 -33.84 1.61 -24.54
CA SER A 223 -35.25 1.21 -24.44
C SER A 223 -35.73 0.84 -23.03
N THR A 224 -34.88 0.84 -22.00
CA THR A 224 -35.25 0.41 -20.64
C THR A 224 -34.90 1.44 -19.56
N SER A 225 -35.78 1.57 -18.56
CA SER A 225 -35.71 2.52 -17.45
C SER A 225 -34.32 2.66 -16.82
N PRO A 226 -33.96 3.86 -16.30
CA PRO A 226 -32.65 4.10 -15.70
C PRO A 226 -32.35 3.05 -14.62
N VAL A 227 -31.26 2.32 -14.81
CA VAL A 227 -30.72 1.39 -13.81
C VAL A 227 -30.36 2.22 -12.58
N ASP A 228 -31.00 1.93 -11.45
CA ASP A 228 -30.70 2.56 -10.17
C ASP A 228 -29.30 2.13 -9.73
N SER A 229 -28.29 2.86 -10.22
CA SER A 229 -26.88 2.46 -10.18
C SER A 229 -26.23 2.74 -8.83
N THR A 230 -26.99 2.81 -7.73
CA THR A 230 -26.41 2.78 -6.39
C THR A 230 -25.87 1.37 -6.16
N ALA A 231 -24.68 1.09 -6.70
CA ALA A 231 -23.98 -0.17 -6.50
C ALA A 231 -23.68 -0.30 -5.01
N VAL A 232 -24.58 -0.95 -4.29
CA VAL A 232 -24.39 -1.34 -2.90
C VAL A 232 -23.21 -2.31 -2.90
N MET A 233 -22.11 -2.00 -2.21
CA MET A 233 -21.06 -3.01 -2.07
C MET A 233 -21.69 -4.30 -1.54
N PRO A 234 -21.31 -5.44 -2.12
CA PRO A 234 -21.74 -6.71 -1.60
C PRO A 234 -21.24 -6.87 -0.15
N ALA A 235 -21.96 -7.69 0.62
CA ALA A 235 -21.49 -8.11 1.93
C ALA A 235 -20.11 -8.80 1.80
N PRO A 236 -19.29 -8.81 2.85
CA PRO A 236 -17.94 -9.39 2.78
C PRO A 236 -17.99 -10.86 2.41
N LEU A 237 -17.17 -11.29 1.45
CA LEU A 237 -17.18 -12.65 0.91
C LEU A 237 -16.84 -13.66 2.01
N ARG A 238 -15.90 -13.31 2.88
CA ARG A 238 -15.39 -14.20 3.95
C ARG A 238 -16.04 -13.99 5.31
N GLY A 239 -17.25 -13.44 5.30
CA GLY A 239 -18.14 -13.36 6.45
C GLY A 239 -18.00 -12.10 7.33
N ALA A 240 -19.04 -11.89 8.15
CA ALA A 240 -19.29 -10.72 9.00
C ALA A 240 -18.19 -10.37 10.02
N ARG A 241 -17.26 -11.28 10.30
CA ARG A 241 -16.25 -11.10 11.37
C ARG A 241 -15.04 -10.30 10.93
N ASN A 242 -15.00 -9.84 9.68
CA ASN A 242 -13.94 -8.97 9.23
C ASN A 242 -14.05 -7.62 9.93
N LYS A 243 -12.93 -7.20 10.49
CA LYS A 243 -12.78 -5.92 11.16
C LYS A 243 -11.99 -4.99 10.25
N VAL A 244 -12.53 -3.80 10.03
CA VAL A 244 -11.85 -2.75 9.25
C VAL A 244 -11.10 -1.87 10.23
N PRO A 245 -9.78 -1.69 10.05
CA PRO A 245 -9.06 -0.76 10.90
C PRO A 245 -9.40 0.68 10.49
N LEU A 246 -9.80 1.47 11.47
CA LEU A 246 -9.84 2.92 11.34
C LEU A 246 -8.49 3.44 11.81
N ILE A 247 -7.78 4.15 10.94
CA ILE A 247 -6.42 4.62 11.20
C ILE A 247 -6.39 6.13 11.02
N ARG A 248 -5.91 6.86 12.03
CA ARG A 248 -5.58 8.28 11.95
C ARG A 248 -4.08 8.45 12.04
N CYS A 249 -3.55 9.36 11.25
CA CYS A 249 -2.12 9.41 10.98
C CYS A 249 -1.58 10.83 11.10
N TYR A 250 -0.38 10.90 11.64
CA TYR A 250 0.33 12.11 11.98
C TYR A 250 1.75 12.02 11.41
N GLY A 251 2.20 13.07 10.73
CA GLY A 251 3.57 13.21 10.21
C GLY A 251 3.80 12.68 8.80
N VAL A 252 2.76 12.18 8.16
CA VAL A 252 2.82 11.80 6.75
C VAL A 252 2.55 13.04 5.91
N GLU A 253 3.57 13.85 5.68
CA GLU A 253 3.55 14.81 4.58
C GLU A 253 4.00 14.04 3.34
N LEU A 254 3.08 13.25 2.78
CA LEU A 254 3.33 12.63 1.48
C LEU A 254 3.20 13.75 0.45
N ILE A 255 4.34 14.23 -0.05
CA ILE A 255 4.36 14.95 -1.32
C ILE A 255 4.01 13.89 -2.36
N VAL A 256 2.72 13.79 -2.65
CA VAL A 256 2.27 13.14 -3.87
C VAL A 256 2.81 14.01 -4.99
N GLU A 257 3.90 13.59 -5.62
CA GLU A 257 4.39 14.20 -6.85
C GLU A 257 3.33 13.99 -7.93
N ALA A 258 2.38 14.92 -8.00
CA ALA A 258 1.42 15.00 -9.08
C ALA A 258 2.20 15.37 -10.34
N THR A 259 2.52 14.38 -11.15
CA THR A 259 3.14 14.62 -12.45
C THR A 259 2.05 14.96 -13.45
N SER A 260 1.92 16.24 -13.82
CA SER A 260 1.15 16.58 -15.01
C SER A 260 1.99 16.31 -16.24
N ALA A 261 1.38 15.69 -17.25
CA ALA A 261 2.05 15.40 -18.50
C ALA A 261 2.08 16.60 -19.46
N THR A 262 1.86 17.83 -18.98
CA THR A 262 1.89 19.01 -19.83
C THR A 262 3.34 19.40 -20.11
N THR A 263 3.74 19.33 -21.38
CA THR A 263 5.07 19.73 -21.87
C THR A 263 5.32 21.24 -21.79
N ASP A 264 4.35 22.03 -21.33
CA ASP A 264 4.51 23.48 -21.12
C ASP A 264 4.98 23.79 -19.70
N SER A 265 6.27 24.10 -19.60
CA SER A 265 7.03 24.42 -18.37
C SER A 265 6.59 25.67 -17.58
N SER A 266 5.35 26.17 -17.74
CA SER A 266 4.94 27.46 -17.13
C SER A 266 3.66 27.43 -16.28
N HIS A 267 3.00 26.28 -16.12
CA HIS A 267 1.89 26.15 -15.18
C HIS A 267 2.31 25.33 -13.97
N GLU A 268 2.67 26.03 -12.89
CA GLU A 268 2.62 25.45 -11.55
C GLU A 268 1.17 25.03 -11.30
N ILE A 269 0.89 23.74 -11.39
CA ILE A 269 -0.35 23.19 -10.88
C ILE A 269 -0.26 23.35 -9.38
N GLY A 270 -0.99 24.33 -8.84
CA GLY A 270 -1.32 24.38 -7.44
C GLY A 270 -2.09 23.11 -7.13
N VAL A 271 -1.37 22.06 -6.74
CA VAL A 271 -1.96 20.92 -6.05
C VAL A 271 -2.50 21.54 -4.79
N GLU A 272 -3.80 21.85 -4.76
CA GLU A 272 -4.49 22.13 -3.51
C GLU A 272 -4.07 21.00 -2.59
N ALA A 273 -3.34 21.33 -1.52
CA ALA A 273 -2.93 20.37 -0.52
C ALA A 273 -4.20 19.70 -0.02
N GLY A 274 -4.49 18.53 -0.61
CA GLY A 274 -5.73 17.81 -0.38
C GLY A 274 -5.85 17.62 1.12
N ALA A 275 -6.97 18.06 1.66
CA ALA A 275 -7.22 18.08 3.09
C ALA A 275 -6.77 16.77 3.75
N GLY A 276 -5.86 16.84 4.72
CA GLY A 276 -5.88 15.88 5.84
C GLY A 276 -4.61 15.12 6.19
N GLY A 277 -3.45 15.38 5.56
CA GLY A 277 -2.18 14.96 6.14
C GLY A 277 -1.90 15.79 7.40
N MET A 278 -2.33 15.34 8.58
CA MET A 278 -1.98 16.04 9.81
C MET A 278 -0.47 15.92 10.03
N LEU A 279 0.25 17.04 10.05
CA LEU A 279 1.64 17.05 10.49
C LEU A 279 1.71 16.45 11.91
N MET A 280 2.81 15.77 12.22
CA MET A 280 3.07 15.33 13.60
C MET A 280 3.00 16.55 14.50
N LYS A 281 2.00 16.59 15.40
CA LYS A 281 1.84 17.70 16.34
C LYS A 281 2.88 17.56 17.45
N VAL A 282 4.07 18.08 17.18
CA VAL A 282 5.18 18.07 18.12
C VAL A 282 4.96 19.16 19.16
N LEU A 283 4.79 18.75 20.42
CA LEU A 283 4.66 19.67 21.55
C LEU A 283 6.03 20.18 22.02
N ARG A 284 7.06 19.33 21.93
CA ARG A 284 8.42 19.60 22.37
C ARG A 284 9.40 18.63 21.69
N SER A 285 10.62 19.08 21.39
CA SER A 285 11.63 18.32 20.64
C SER A 285 13.05 18.58 21.17
N ASP A 286 13.36 18.06 22.35
CA ASP A 286 14.67 18.26 22.99
C ASP A 286 15.72 17.38 22.33
N GLY A 287 16.62 17.96 21.53
CA GLY A 287 17.67 17.22 20.82
C GLY A 287 17.18 16.44 19.60
N TRP A 288 15.97 16.74 19.11
CA TRP A 288 15.40 16.20 17.88
C TRP A 288 15.30 17.30 16.82
N ALA A 289 15.61 16.96 15.57
CA ALA A 289 15.47 17.84 14.41
C ALA A 289 14.57 17.19 13.36
N LEU A 290 13.76 18.00 12.68
CA LEU A 290 13.03 17.55 11.50
C LEU A 290 13.98 17.52 10.31
N GLU A 291 14.21 16.34 9.74
CA GLU A 291 14.93 16.16 8.48
C GLU A 291 13.92 15.88 7.38
N GLN A 292 13.85 16.76 6.38
CA GLN A 292 12.95 16.60 5.23
C GLN A 292 13.56 15.75 4.10
N GLU A 293 14.88 15.83 3.93
CA GLU A 293 15.59 15.15 2.86
C GLU A 293 16.75 14.31 3.39
N GLU A 294 16.99 13.16 2.77
CA GLU A 294 18.11 12.27 3.08
C GLU A 294 18.69 11.74 1.76
N GLY A 295 19.93 12.13 1.44
CA GLY A 295 20.60 11.76 0.20
C GLY A 295 19.94 12.33 -1.06
N GLY A 296 19.41 13.57 -0.98
CA GLY A 296 18.72 14.24 -2.11
C GLY A 296 17.34 13.64 -2.43
N LYS A 297 16.80 12.80 -1.56
CA LYS A 297 15.44 12.26 -1.66
C LYS A 297 14.60 12.78 -0.51
N TYR A 298 13.40 13.23 -0.81
CA TYR A 298 12.42 13.65 0.19
C TYR A 298 12.01 12.46 1.06
N ARG A 299 12.39 12.50 2.34
CA ARG A 299 12.23 11.43 3.35
C ARG A 299 12.00 12.05 4.73
N PRO A 300 10.87 12.73 4.94
CA PRO A 300 10.61 13.50 6.15
C PRO A 300 10.60 12.60 7.40
N GLY A 301 11.19 13.09 8.48
CA GLY A 301 11.12 12.46 9.79
C GLY A 301 11.88 13.23 10.86
N TRP A 302 11.50 13.01 12.11
CA TRP A 302 12.22 13.57 13.26
C TRP A 302 13.40 12.66 13.58
N VAL A 303 14.59 13.24 13.67
CA VAL A 303 15.84 12.53 13.88
C VAL A 303 16.55 13.05 15.12
N SER A 304 17.13 12.13 15.88
CA SER A 304 18.07 12.45 16.95
C SER A 304 19.20 11.43 16.98
N THR A 305 20.40 11.87 17.35
CA THR A 305 21.60 11.04 17.53
C THR A 305 22.17 11.13 18.94
N LEU A 306 21.48 11.82 19.86
CA LEU A 306 21.98 12.13 21.19
C LEU A 306 21.19 11.37 22.25
N PRO A 307 21.83 10.48 23.03
CA PRO A 307 21.20 9.86 24.20
C PRO A 307 20.53 10.87 25.13
N GLY A 308 19.35 10.52 25.63
CA GLY A 308 18.55 11.39 26.51
C GLY A 308 17.70 12.42 25.77
N SER A 309 17.84 12.56 24.45
CA SER A 309 16.95 13.42 23.65
C SER A 309 15.52 12.89 23.68
N ALA A 310 14.56 13.80 23.74
CA ALA A 310 13.16 13.46 23.91
C ALA A 310 12.25 14.23 22.94
N LEU A 311 11.31 13.53 22.34
CA LEU A 311 10.30 14.05 21.42
C LEU A 311 8.92 13.82 22.02
N TRP A 312 8.12 14.88 22.15
CA TRP A 312 6.75 14.78 22.68
C TRP A 312 5.75 15.05 21.57
N LEU A 313 4.92 14.06 21.28
CA LEU A 313 3.95 14.04 20.21
C LEU A 313 2.54 14.09 20.80
N SER A 314 1.70 14.98 20.28
CA SER A 314 0.28 15.05 20.61
C SER A 314 -0.53 14.33 19.54
N VAL A 315 -1.51 13.56 19.99
CA VAL A 315 -2.42 12.78 19.16
C VAL A 315 -3.84 13.17 19.52
N ASP A 316 -4.68 13.47 18.53
CA ASP A 316 -6.11 13.65 18.72
C ASP A 316 -6.83 12.30 18.69
N LEU A 317 -7.65 12.04 19.72
CA LEU A 317 -8.43 10.82 19.83
C LEU A 317 -9.92 11.04 19.50
N GLN A 318 -10.37 12.29 19.32
CA GLN A 318 -11.77 12.58 18.98
C GLN A 318 -12.13 12.03 17.59
N ASP A 319 -11.21 12.21 16.64
CA ASP A 319 -11.40 11.82 15.23
C ASP A 319 -11.42 10.31 14.97
N MET A 320 -11.19 9.51 16.02
CA MET A 320 -11.31 8.04 15.98
C MET A 320 -12.75 7.56 16.12
N CYS A 321 -13.68 8.43 16.53
CA CYS A 321 -15.09 8.11 16.69
C CYS A 321 -15.93 8.86 15.63
N PRO A 322 -16.40 8.20 14.57
CA PRO A 322 -17.27 8.81 13.57
C PRO A 322 -18.50 9.48 14.20
N PRO A 323 -18.94 10.65 13.69
CA PRO A 323 -20.16 11.28 14.17
C PRO A 323 -21.37 10.36 13.99
N GLY A 324 -22.25 10.30 14.99
CA GLY A 324 -23.44 9.44 14.98
C GLY A 324 -23.22 8.02 15.53
N MET A 325 -21.99 7.64 15.88
CA MET A 325 -21.72 6.36 16.52
C MET A 325 -22.34 6.29 17.93
N GLN A 326 -22.99 5.17 18.27
CA GLN A 326 -23.57 4.96 19.60
C GLN A 326 -22.50 4.97 20.71
N ARG A 327 -22.83 5.53 21.89
CA ARG A 327 -21.90 5.62 23.03
C ARG A 327 -21.30 4.28 23.46
N SER A 328 -22.06 3.18 23.37
CA SER A 328 -21.56 1.84 23.67
C SER A 328 -20.43 1.43 22.72
N ALA A 329 -20.59 1.66 21.41
CA ALA A 329 -19.57 1.40 20.40
C ALA A 329 -18.35 2.32 20.58
N GLN A 330 -18.56 3.58 20.96
CA GLN A 330 -17.45 4.50 21.29
C GLN A 330 -16.60 3.98 22.45
N ASN A 331 -17.23 3.43 23.51
CA ASN A 331 -16.51 2.83 24.63
C ASN A 331 -15.69 1.61 24.19
N THR A 332 -16.27 0.70 23.41
CA THR A 332 -15.55 -0.45 22.86
C THR A 332 -14.35 -0.03 22.02
N ILE A 333 -14.51 1.00 21.17
CA ILE A 333 -13.42 1.56 20.36
C ILE A 333 -12.29 2.09 21.24
N ARG A 334 -12.63 2.84 22.30
CA ARG A 334 -11.66 3.42 23.25
C ARG A 334 -10.87 2.35 24.02
N GLU A 335 -11.47 1.18 24.26
CA GLU A 335 -10.80 0.03 24.90
C GLU A 335 -9.92 -0.78 23.94
N SER A 336 -10.09 -0.59 22.62
CA SER A 336 -9.39 -1.32 21.57
C SER A 336 -8.44 -0.47 20.72
N MET A 337 -8.01 0.69 21.21
CA MET A 337 -7.08 1.56 20.48
C MET A 337 -5.62 1.11 20.62
N PHE A 338 -4.88 1.26 19.53
CA PHE A 338 -3.44 1.05 19.45
C PHE A 338 -2.79 2.34 18.98
N LEU A 339 -1.68 2.68 19.62
CA LEU A 339 -0.75 3.66 19.14
C LEU A 339 0.35 2.94 18.37
N GLU A 340 0.57 3.35 17.13
CA GLU A 340 1.58 2.81 16.26
C GLU A 340 2.60 3.90 15.93
N LEU A 341 3.89 3.61 16.12
CA LEU A 341 4.98 4.52 15.78
C LEU A 341 5.81 3.88 14.67
N THR A 342 5.90 4.57 13.53
CA THR A 342 6.78 4.17 12.43
C THR A 342 8.14 4.84 12.59
N TYR A 343 9.19 4.02 12.58
CA TYR A 343 10.57 4.46 12.71
C TYR A 343 11.44 3.82 11.63
N LEU A 344 12.57 4.46 11.29
CA LEU A 344 13.53 3.89 10.36
C LEU A 344 14.35 2.81 11.05
N SER A 345 14.55 1.68 10.38
CA SER A 345 15.51 0.65 10.79
C SER A 345 16.57 0.44 9.71
N SER A 346 17.83 0.22 10.09
CA SER A 346 18.98 0.06 9.18
C SER A 346 20.03 -0.89 9.78
N PHE A 347 20.96 -1.39 8.97
CA PHE A 347 22.03 -2.29 9.43
C PHE A 347 23.15 -1.61 10.20
N GLU A 348 23.29 -0.29 10.13
CA GLU A 348 24.37 0.45 10.79
C GLU A 348 23.88 1.78 11.35
N HIS A 349 24.62 2.30 12.33
CA HIS A 349 24.45 3.64 12.92
C HIS A 349 23.15 3.88 13.71
N MET A 350 22.34 2.85 13.96
CA MET A 350 21.00 2.99 14.53
C MET A 350 20.95 2.90 16.07
N GLY A 351 20.18 3.77 16.69
CA GLY A 351 19.91 3.80 18.12
C GLY A 351 18.65 3.07 18.55
N MET A 352 18.41 3.10 19.86
CA MET A 352 17.19 2.62 20.49
C MET A 352 16.45 3.79 21.14
N ALA A 353 15.13 3.73 21.20
CA ALA A 353 14.33 4.69 21.94
C ALA A 353 13.21 4.02 22.74
N ASN A 354 12.85 4.62 23.87
CA ASN A 354 11.70 4.22 24.68
C ASN A 354 10.49 5.09 24.35
N VAL A 355 9.34 4.45 24.15
CA VAL A 355 8.07 5.09 23.83
C VAL A 355 7.15 4.95 25.02
N THR A 356 6.69 6.09 25.56
CA THR A 356 5.84 6.15 26.76
C THR A 356 4.69 7.14 26.60
N CYS A 357 3.53 6.83 27.19
CA CYS A 357 2.41 7.76 27.27
C CYS A 357 2.57 8.64 28.51
N MET A 358 2.51 9.96 28.33
CA MET A 358 2.79 10.95 29.37
C MET A 358 1.52 11.57 29.95
N SER A 359 0.51 11.84 29.12
CA SER A 359 -0.77 12.42 29.56
C SER A 359 -1.93 12.08 28.62
N GLY A 360 -3.16 12.12 29.15
CA GLY A 360 -4.42 11.85 28.45
C GLY A 360 -4.69 10.38 28.07
N CYS A 361 -3.65 9.57 28.00
CA CYS A 361 -3.71 8.14 27.73
C CYS A 361 -2.68 7.39 28.59
N SER A 362 -2.89 6.09 28.77
CA SER A 362 -1.88 5.18 29.32
C SER A 362 -1.56 4.08 28.32
N CYS A 363 -0.28 3.70 28.23
CA CYS A 363 0.19 2.59 27.42
C CYS A 363 1.30 1.83 28.12
N ILE A 364 1.52 0.59 27.69
CA ILE A 364 2.69 -0.18 28.09
C ILE A 364 3.91 0.44 27.40
N PRO A 365 4.96 0.84 28.15
CA PRO A 365 6.19 1.34 27.57
C PRO A 365 6.76 0.33 26.57
N ALA A 366 7.22 0.83 25.44
CA ALA A 366 7.73 0.00 24.36
C ALA A 366 9.09 0.52 23.90
N VAL A 367 10.05 -0.38 23.65
CA VAL A 367 11.37 -0.01 23.16
C VAL A 367 11.45 -0.31 21.68
N LEU A 368 11.76 0.70 20.87
CA LEU A 368 12.13 0.52 19.47
C LEU A 368 13.64 0.37 19.37
N ASP A 369 14.08 -0.57 18.54
CA ASP A 369 15.48 -0.76 18.16
C ASP A 369 15.60 -0.56 16.66
N GLY A 370 16.29 0.51 16.26
CA GLY A 370 16.51 0.82 14.85
C GLY A 370 17.47 -0.15 14.17
N HIS A 371 18.28 -0.90 14.89
CA HIS A 371 19.31 -1.75 14.29
C HIS A 371 18.73 -3.07 13.77
N ALA A 372 18.95 -3.34 12.49
CA ALA A 372 18.57 -4.60 11.86
C ALA A 372 19.70 -5.12 10.95
N PRO A 373 20.62 -5.94 11.47
CA PRO A 373 21.85 -6.35 10.76
C PRO A 373 21.58 -7.17 9.49
N ASP A 374 20.40 -7.80 9.39
CA ASP A 374 20.02 -8.63 8.24
C ASP A 374 19.57 -7.81 7.02
N HIS A 375 19.37 -6.50 7.14
CA HIS A 375 18.86 -5.65 6.06
C HIS A 375 19.89 -4.65 5.54
N ARG A 376 20.31 -4.80 4.29
CA ARG A 376 21.29 -3.89 3.65
C ARG A 376 20.74 -2.52 3.25
N ILE A 377 19.43 -2.30 3.41
CA ILE A 377 18.76 -1.05 3.07
C ILE A 377 17.93 -0.58 4.27
N PRO A 378 17.82 0.73 4.49
CA PRO A 378 16.92 1.24 5.52
C PRO A 378 15.46 0.90 5.20
N VAL A 379 14.73 0.36 6.17
CA VAL A 379 13.33 -0.05 6.04
C VAL A 379 12.50 0.58 7.16
N PRO A 380 11.33 1.17 6.86
CA PRO A 380 10.41 1.61 7.91
C PRO A 380 9.89 0.39 8.69
N ARG A 381 9.93 0.48 10.02
CA ARG A 381 9.37 -0.51 10.95
C ARG A 381 8.34 0.15 11.84
N LEU A 382 7.42 -0.67 12.34
CA LEU A 382 6.32 -0.23 13.19
C LEU A 382 6.45 -0.88 14.56
N ILE A 383 6.22 -0.10 15.61
CA ILE A 383 5.98 -0.60 16.96
C ILE A 383 4.57 -0.20 17.37
N ALA A 384 3.81 -1.16 17.90
CA ALA A 384 2.44 -0.96 18.33
C ALA A 384 2.32 -1.18 19.84
N THR A 385 1.64 -0.27 20.53
CA THR A 385 1.28 -0.43 21.94
C THR A 385 -0.20 -0.14 22.12
N ARG A 386 -0.87 -0.92 22.98
CA ARG A 386 -2.26 -0.65 23.32
C ARG A 386 -2.32 0.63 24.16
N ILE A 387 -3.22 1.54 23.80
CA ILE A 387 -3.51 2.72 24.60
C ILE A 387 -4.88 2.57 25.26
N THR A 388 -5.01 3.14 26.45
CA THR A 388 -6.30 3.38 27.10
C THR A 388 -6.43 4.87 27.33
N SER A 389 -7.47 5.48 26.77
CA SER A 389 -7.74 6.92 26.93
C SER A 389 -8.45 7.17 28.25
N SER A 390 -8.08 8.25 28.95
CA SER A 390 -8.94 8.77 30.02
C SER A 390 -10.22 9.34 29.38
N VAL A 391 -11.36 9.27 30.07
CA VAL A 391 -12.64 9.74 29.51
C VAL A 391 -12.69 11.27 29.37
N ALA A 392 -11.86 11.98 30.13
CA ALA A 392 -11.86 13.43 30.23
C ALA A 392 -10.91 14.11 29.22
N ASP A 393 -9.92 13.39 28.69
CA ASP A 393 -8.91 13.95 27.81
C ASP A 393 -9.10 13.45 26.38
N ASP A 394 -9.15 14.39 25.45
CA ASP A 394 -9.32 14.14 24.03
C ASP A 394 -7.98 14.06 23.26
N HIS A 395 -6.88 14.30 23.97
CA HIS A 395 -5.53 14.25 23.41
C HIS A 395 -4.62 13.30 24.20
N CYS A 396 -3.84 12.49 23.48
CA CYS A 396 -2.82 11.61 24.04
C CYS A 396 -1.43 12.19 23.77
N VAL A 397 -0.61 12.36 24.81
CA VAL A 397 0.77 12.83 24.69
C VAL A 397 1.72 11.65 24.83
N VAL A 398 2.55 11.45 23.81
CA VAL A 398 3.50 10.35 23.70
C VAL A 398 4.91 10.92 23.72
N GLN A 399 5.79 10.37 24.54
CA GLN A 399 7.21 10.69 24.54
C GLN A 399 8.00 9.58 23.83
N VAL A 400 8.95 9.99 22.99
CA VAL A 400 10.00 9.12 22.41
C VAL A 400 11.34 9.59 22.96
N LEU A 401 11.97 8.77 23.82
CA LEU A 401 13.23 9.08 24.50
C LEU A 401 14.36 8.22 23.93
N VAL A 402 15.39 8.85 23.35
CA VAL A 402 16.59 8.15 22.86
C VAL A 402 17.36 7.55 24.04
N LEU A 403 17.62 6.25 23.99
CA LEU A 403 18.30 5.53 25.05
C LEU A 403 19.82 5.67 24.93
N GLY A 404 20.52 5.66 26.07
CA GLY A 404 21.98 5.58 26.12
C GLY A 404 22.54 4.19 25.79
N SER A 405 21.68 3.17 25.73
CA SER A 405 22.01 1.85 25.20
C SER A 405 21.70 1.77 23.70
N SER A 406 22.51 1.04 22.95
CA SER A 406 22.28 0.73 21.54
C SER A 406 22.79 -0.67 21.21
N SER A 407 22.14 -1.34 20.26
CA SER A 407 22.59 -2.62 19.72
C SER A 407 23.55 -2.47 18.53
N SER A 408 23.66 -1.28 17.92
CA SER A 408 24.63 -0.98 16.85
C SER A 408 25.90 -0.27 17.35
N GLY A 409 25.87 0.28 18.57
CA GLY A 409 26.93 1.13 19.13
C GLY A 409 26.72 2.63 18.90
N GLU A 410 25.72 3.03 18.12
CA GLU A 410 25.38 4.43 17.85
C GLU A 410 23.91 4.75 18.19
N HIS A 411 23.50 6.01 18.12
CA HIS A 411 22.23 6.47 18.69
C HIS A 411 21.27 7.15 17.70
N LYS A 412 21.45 6.99 16.37
CA LYS A 412 20.53 7.58 15.39
C LYS A 412 19.15 6.93 15.48
N VAL A 413 18.15 7.71 15.86
CA VAL A 413 16.74 7.31 15.81
C VAL A 413 16.00 8.25 14.87
N LYS A 414 15.22 7.70 13.95
CA LYS A 414 14.36 8.47 13.03
C LYS A 414 12.91 8.00 13.16
N VAL A 415 12.03 8.90 13.57
CA VAL A 415 10.57 8.70 13.64
C VAL A 415 9.94 9.37 12.43
N THR A 416 9.23 8.60 11.61
CA THR A 416 8.65 9.11 10.36
C THR A 416 7.16 9.36 10.50
N GLN A 417 6.47 8.63 11.37
CA GLN A 417 5.02 8.71 11.47
C GLN A 417 4.54 8.20 12.83
N LEU A 418 3.43 8.79 13.28
CA LEU A 418 2.63 8.30 14.40
C LEU A 418 1.21 8.03 13.90
N SER A 419 0.59 6.92 14.30
CA SER A 419 -0.80 6.62 13.99
C SER A 419 -1.55 6.08 15.20
N VAL A 420 -2.86 6.31 15.21
CA VAL A 420 -3.79 5.64 16.10
C VAL A 420 -4.66 4.75 15.27
N LYS A 421 -4.81 3.51 15.75
CA LYS A 421 -5.55 2.47 15.08
C LYS A 421 -6.59 1.90 16.03
N THR A 422 -7.79 1.69 15.52
CA THR A 422 -8.82 0.87 16.18
C THR A 422 -9.49 0.02 15.11
N TRP A 423 -10.43 -0.84 15.50
CA TRP A 423 -11.15 -1.69 14.58
C TRP A 423 -12.64 -1.56 14.76
N VAL A 424 -13.35 -1.51 13.64
CA VAL A 424 -14.81 -1.57 13.60
C VAL A 424 -15.27 -2.79 12.84
N ASP A 425 -16.40 -3.35 13.23
CA ASP A 425 -17.00 -4.46 12.50
C ASP A 425 -17.49 -3.95 11.15
N MET A 426 -17.17 -4.68 10.09
CA MET A 426 -17.44 -4.25 8.72
C MET A 426 -18.95 -4.04 8.45
N GLU A 427 -19.82 -4.81 9.12
CA GLU A 427 -21.27 -4.64 9.06
C GLU A 427 -21.76 -3.29 9.62
N SER A 428 -21.04 -2.73 10.59
CA SER A 428 -21.41 -1.45 11.20
C SER A 428 -21.19 -0.26 10.26
N LEU A 429 -20.39 -0.45 9.21
CA LEU A 429 -20.08 0.56 8.20
C LEU A 429 -21.08 0.58 7.04
N ILE A 430 -21.89 -0.46 6.89
CA ILE A 430 -22.90 -0.53 5.84
C ILE A 430 -24.14 0.24 6.34
N PRO A 431 -24.55 1.33 5.67
CA PRO A 431 -25.78 2.02 6.02
C PRO A 431 -26.93 1.00 5.97
N LYS A 432 -27.61 0.81 7.10
CA LYS A 432 -28.83 0.00 7.10
C LYS A 432 -29.84 0.75 6.24
N ALA A 433 -30.37 0.09 5.20
CA ALA A 433 -31.48 0.63 4.43
C ALA A 433 -32.55 1.09 5.42
N SER A 434 -32.98 2.34 5.31
CA SER A 434 -34.11 2.83 6.10
C SER A 434 -35.28 1.87 5.83
N PRO A 435 -35.96 1.35 6.87
CA PRO A 435 -37.13 0.50 6.64
C PRO A 435 -38.07 1.26 5.70
N GLU A 436 -38.42 0.63 4.57
CA GLU A 436 -39.36 1.22 3.61
C GLU A 436 -40.66 1.56 4.37
N PRO A 437 -41.19 2.80 4.19
CA PRO A 437 -42.33 3.29 4.95
C PRO A 437 -43.64 2.56 4.67
#